data_AF-A0ABD7GLY1-F1
#
_entry.id   AF-A0ABD7GLY1-F1
#
_cell.length_a   1.000
_cell.length_b   1.000
_cell.length_c   1.000
_cell.angle_alpha   90.00
_cell.angle_beta   90.00
_cell.angle_gamma   90.00
#
_symmetry.space_group_name_H-M   'P 1'
#
loop_
_entity.id
_entity.type
_entity.pdbx_description
1 polymer ?
#
loop_
_entity_poly.entity_id
_entity_poly.type
_entity_poly.pdbx_seq_one_letter_code
_entity_poly.pdbx_strand_id
1 'polypeptide(L)'
;MNIEIVNYGDDYKFNPVPDANYFSWGVKVKAGGSTAFLAGDINNYDGDEDRLSGMIGHVDLLKLAHHGLSGSNTPSYLTALSPTYAVQTGNSSNLPEYATKTLDRLGVRYFTAPEASANGYGAVVATFARDGLHLNVMKDAATYHAFNHDPRLVLYYQGLKQAYQGWKKLGGSWYWFANSAAATQNSWIKQGGTWYWLTDSGAMATGWAKAADGKWYYFDGSGAMQTGWAKVGGAWYYLSGSGAMQTGWLSKGGTWYWLDPDSGAMATGWAKASDGKWYYFEGSGAMRSGGWMKQGSSWYYLSGSGAMQTGWLSKGGSWYWLDPDSGAMATGWEKASDGKWYYFEGSGAMQSSRWLKQGTAWYHLSGSGAMQTGWLLTGGAWYWMDPESGMMATGWLENGGSWYYLDPSSGAMATGTAVIDGTRYIFDDSGACADFVDE
;
A
#
# COMPACT_ATOMS: atom_id res chain seq x y z
N MET A 1 17.14 -3.64 -64.87
CA MET A 1 16.68 -2.99 -63.63
C MET A 1 16.09 -1.65 -64.02
N ASN A 2 14.95 -1.28 -63.46
CA ASN A 2 14.35 0.04 -63.60
C ASN A 2 14.27 0.68 -62.20
N ILE A 3 14.66 1.94 -62.09
CA ILE A 3 14.61 2.73 -60.87
C ILE A 3 13.85 4.01 -61.21
N GLU A 4 12.75 4.23 -60.49
CA GLU A 4 11.86 5.36 -60.68
C GLU A 4 11.75 6.13 -59.36
N ILE A 5 11.95 7.44 -59.42
CA ILE A 5 11.64 8.33 -58.31
C ILE A 5 10.13 8.61 -58.39
N VAL A 6 9.40 8.32 -57.32
CA VAL A 6 7.95 8.48 -57.24
C VAL A 6 7.61 9.60 -56.26
N ASN A 7 6.75 10.51 -56.71
CA ASN A 7 6.17 11.60 -55.93
C ASN A 7 4.80 11.96 -56.56
N TYR A 8 3.84 12.47 -55.78
CA TYR A 8 2.53 12.90 -56.27
C TYR A 8 2.49 14.36 -56.74
N GLY A 9 3.49 15.19 -56.43
CA GLY A 9 3.50 16.60 -56.81
C GLY A 9 4.79 17.36 -56.48
N ASP A 10 4.97 18.52 -57.11
CA ASP A 10 6.14 19.39 -56.93
C ASP A 10 5.83 20.61 -56.05
N ASP A 11 4.76 20.56 -55.25
CA ASP A 11 4.30 21.65 -54.39
C ASP A 11 5.35 22.11 -53.38
N TYR A 12 6.19 21.20 -52.89
CA TYR A 12 7.32 21.50 -52.01
C TYR A 12 8.32 22.52 -52.58
N LYS A 13 8.37 22.69 -53.91
CA LYS A 13 9.24 23.70 -54.54
C LYS A 13 8.74 25.13 -54.31
N PHE A 14 7.46 25.28 -53.99
CA PHE A 14 6.78 26.58 -53.93
C PHE A 14 6.12 26.84 -52.57
N ASN A 15 5.82 25.79 -51.80
CA ASN A 15 5.23 25.86 -50.47
C ASN A 15 6.19 25.25 -49.43
N PRO A 16 6.80 26.05 -48.55
CA PRO A 16 7.65 25.52 -47.50
C PRO A 16 6.82 24.65 -46.54
N VAL A 17 7.29 23.44 -46.28
CA VAL A 17 6.72 22.52 -45.30
C VAL A 17 7.64 22.43 -44.08
N PRO A 18 7.10 22.12 -42.88
CA PRO A 18 7.89 22.12 -41.64
C PRO A 18 8.99 21.05 -41.58
N ASP A 19 8.86 19.97 -42.35
CA ASP A 19 9.75 18.81 -42.28
C ASP A 19 9.84 18.11 -43.66
N ALA A 20 10.98 17.50 -43.99
CA ALA A 20 11.19 16.83 -45.26
C ALA A 20 10.30 15.59 -45.47
N ASN A 21 9.73 15.06 -44.38
CA ASN A 21 8.78 13.95 -44.38
C ASN A 21 7.49 14.26 -45.15
N TYR A 22 7.13 15.54 -45.29
CA TYR A 22 5.98 16.01 -46.07
C TYR A 22 6.25 16.08 -47.58
N PHE A 23 7.50 15.88 -48.02
CA PHE A 23 7.80 15.83 -49.46
C PHE A 23 7.31 14.52 -50.08
N SER A 24 7.16 13.46 -49.28
CA SER A 24 6.57 12.19 -49.71
C SER A 24 7.29 11.54 -50.90
N TRP A 25 8.63 11.60 -50.89
CA TRP A 25 9.49 10.97 -51.88
C TRP A 25 9.70 9.49 -51.59
N GLY A 26 9.73 8.69 -52.65
CA GLY A 26 10.20 7.31 -52.58
C GLY A 26 10.82 6.84 -53.88
N VAL A 27 11.47 5.68 -53.82
CA VAL A 27 12.08 5.04 -54.98
C VAL A 27 11.40 3.71 -55.24
N LYS A 28 10.82 3.56 -56.44
CA LYS A 28 10.30 2.30 -56.94
C LYS A 28 11.37 1.60 -57.77
N VAL A 29 11.73 0.40 -57.35
CA VAL A 29 12.73 -0.44 -58.02
C VAL A 29 12.02 -1.63 -58.66
N LYS A 30 12.36 -1.95 -59.91
CA LYS A 30 11.91 -3.16 -60.61
C LYS A 30 13.09 -3.92 -61.19
N ALA A 31 13.26 -5.17 -60.79
CA ALA A 31 14.33 -6.04 -61.28
C ALA A 31 13.93 -7.52 -61.14
N GLY A 32 14.37 -8.38 -62.06
CA GLY A 32 14.12 -9.83 -61.94
C GLY A 32 12.64 -10.25 -61.96
N GLY A 33 11.72 -9.37 -62.35
CA GLY A 33 10.27 -9.60 -62.24
C GLY A 33 9.65 -9.07 -60.94
N SER A 34 10.47 -8.80 -59.92
CA SER A 34 10.04 -8.27 -58.63
C SER A 34 10.10 -6.74 -58.54
N THR A 35 9.33 -6.18 -57.62
CA THR A 35 9.26 -4.75 -57.33
C THR A 35 9.52 -4.45 -55.86
N ALA A 36 10.13 -3.30 -55.57
CA ALA A 36 10.18 -2.75 -54.23
C ALA A 36 9.87 -1.27 -54.23
N PHE A 37 9.31 -0.79 -53.12
CA PHE A 37 9.19 0.63 -52.84
C PHE A 37 9.98 0.96 -51.57
N LEU A 38 11.00 1.78 -51.76
CA LEU A 38 11.85 2.29 -50.70
C LEU A 38 11.35 3.69 -50.37
N ALA A 39 10.40 3.76 -49.45
CA ALA A 39 9.81 4.99 -49.00
C ALA A 39 10.79 5.78 -48.11
N GLY A 40 10.76 7.11 -48.22
CA GLY A 40 11.18 8.01 -47.15
C GLY A 40 10.22 7.98 -45.97
N ASP A 41 10.26 8.99 -45.12
CA ASP A 41 9.44 9.08 -43.91
C ASP A 41 8.03 9.66 -44.16
N ILE A 42 7.38 9.09 -45.17
CA ILE A 42 6.04 9.45 -45.65
C ILE A 42 5.02 9.32 -44.51
N ASN A 43 4.14 10.31 -44.37
CA ASN A 43 3.01 10.28 -43.45
C ASN A 43 1.69 10.46 -44.23
N ASN A 44 0.54 10.23 -43.60
CA ASN A 44 -0.77 10.41 -44.20
C ASN A 44 -1.59 11.50 -43.53
N TYR A 45 -0.96 12.50 -42.91
CA TYR A 45 -1.69 13.59 -42.26
C TYR A 45 -2.48 14.43 -43.28
N ASP A 46 -1.93 14.59 -44.49
CA ASP A 46 -2.54 15.33 -45.61
C ASP A 46 -3.00 14.43 -46.77
N GLY A 47 -3.12 13.11 -46.53
CA GLY A 47 -3.55 12.14 -47.55
C GLY A 47 -2.46 11.72 -48.55
N ASP A 48 -1.18 11.95 -48.24
CA ASP A 48 -0.05 11.68 -49.13
C ASP A 48 0.10 10.19 -49.47
N GLU A 49 -0.09 9.31 -48.49
CA GLU A 49 -0.02 7.88 -48.72
C GLU A 49 -1.12 7.42 -49.68
N ASP A 50 -2.33 7.96 -49.51
CA ASP A 50 -3.46 7.65 -50.39
C ASP A 50 -3.18 8.12 -51.82
N ARG A 51 -2.66 9.34 -52.00
CA ARG A 51 -2.25 9.87 -53.31
C ARG A 51 -1.15 9.03 -53.96
N LEU A 52 -0.11 8.67 -53.22
CA LEU A 52 1.00 7.86 -53.73
C LEU A 52 0.58 6.43 -54.06
N SER A 53 -0.31 5.83 -53.27
CA SER A 53 -0.70 4.44 -53.44
C SER A 53 -1.27 4.15 -54.83
N GLY A 54 -2.05 5.09 -55.39
CA GLY A 54 -2.60 5.00 -56.75
C GLY A 54 -1.55 5.03 -57.86
N MET A 55 -0.38 5.63 -57.60
CA MET A 55 0.73 5.72 -58.55
C MET A 55 1.69 4.52 -58.42
N ILE A 56 1.92 4.06 -57.19
CA ILE A 56 2.86 2.97 -56.89
C ILE A 56 2.24 1.61 -57.27
N GLY A 57 0.98 1.35 -56.90
CA GLY A 57 0.37 0.02 -57.03
C GLY A 57 1.10 -1.08 -56.24
N HIS A 58 0.91 -2.34 -56.63
CA HIS A 58 1.52 -3.50 -55.96
C HIS A 58 3.05 -3.44 -55.91
N VAL A 59 3.63 -3.83 -54.76
CA VAL A 59 5.08 -4.00 -54.58
C VAL A 59 5.40 -5.32 -53.88
N ASP A 60 6.52 -5.98 -54.18
CA ASP A 60 6.89 -7.19 -53.44
C ASP A 60 7.58 -6.87 -52.11
N LEU A 61 8.38 -5.82 -52.06
CA LEU A 61 9.02 -5.33 -50.83
C LEU A 61 8.66 -3.87 -50.56
N LEU A 62 8.13 -3.61 -49.38
CA LEU A 62 7.89 -2.28 -48.86
C LEU A 62 8.86 -1.99 -47.72
N LYS A 63 9.61 -0.90 -47.81
CA LYS A 63 10.17 -0.29 -46.61
C LYS A 63 9.07 0.50 -45.92
N LEU A 64 8.77 0.15 -44.66
CA LEU A 64 7.78 0.90 -43.88
C LEU A 64 8.29 2.33 -43.65
N ALA A 65 7.40 3.28 -43.90
CA ALA A 65 7.67 4.71 -43.82
C ALA A 65 7.65 5.19 -42.36
N HIS A 66 8.23 6.35 -42.14
CA HIS A 66 8.38 7.03 -40.83
C HIS A 66 8.96 6.13 -39.75
N HIS A 67 9.89 5.25 -40.16
CA HIS A 67 10.45 4.19 -39.32
C HIS A 67 9.39 3.34 -38.57
N GLY A 68 8.17 3.24 -39.12
CA GLY A 68 7.03 2.52 -38.55
C GLY A 68 6.20 3.33 -37.54
N LEU A 69 6.38 4.62 -37.35
CA LEU A 69 5.61 5.40 -36.36
C LEU A 69 4.17 5.68 -36.80
N SER A 70 3.37 6.19 -35.86
CA SER A 70 1.98 6.62 -36.09
C SER A 70 1.84 7.72 -37.12
N GLY A 71 0.72 7.76 -37.82
CA GLY A 71 0.48 8.73 -38.90
C GLY A 71 1.10 8.32 -40.23
N SER A 72 1.69 7.13 -40.30
CA SER A 72 2.23 6.50 -41.51
C SER A 72 1.78 5.03 -41.55
N ASN A 73 2.01 4.38 -42.68
CA ASN A 73 1.69 2.98 -42.97
C ASN A 73 0.20 2.70 -42.73
N THR A 74 -0.66 3.58 -43.20
CA THR A 74 -2.10 3.50 -42.98
C THR A 74 -2.71 2.22 -43.58
N PRO A 75 -3.86 1.75 -43.07
CA PRO A 75 -4.49 0.55 -43.60
C PRO A 75 -4.83 0.64 -45.09
N SER A 76 -5.27 1.81 -45.59
CA SER A 76 -5.54 2.03 -47.02
C SER A 76 -4.27 1.88 -47.85
N TYR A 77 -3.19 2.56 -47.43
CA TYR A 77 -1.89 2.49 -48.08
C TYR A 77 -1.34 1.07 -48.17
N LEU A 78 -1.25 0.37 -47.03
CA LEU A 78 -0.73 -0.99 -46.97
C LEU A 78 -1.57 -1.95 -47.81
N THR A 79 -2.91 -1.78 -47.83
CA THR A 79 -3.81 -2.60 -48.63
C THR A 79 -3.65 -2.34 -50.13
N ALA A 80 -3.47 -1.07 -50.53
CA ALA A 80 -3.29 -0.70 -51.93
C ALA A 80 -1.94 -1.20 -52.51
N LEU A 81 -0.87 -1.14 -51.71
CA LEU A 81 0.45 -1.63 -52.10
C LEU A 81 0.58 -3.17 -51.97
N SER A 82 -0.22 -3.79 -51.10
CA SER A 82 -0.30 -5.24 -50.87
C SER A 82 1.06 -5.97 -50.84
N PRO A 83 2.02 -5.54 -50.00
CA PRO A 83 3.38 -6.07 -50.06
C PRO A 83 3.49 -7.55 -49.71
N THR A 84 4.48 -8.25 -50.29
CA THR A 84 4.85 -9.60 -49.82
C THR A 84 5.75 -9.52 -48.58
N TYR A 85 6.66 -8.55 -48.57
CA TYR A 85 7.62 -8.29 -47.51
C TYR A 85 7.53 -6.83 -47.04
N ALA A 86 7.57 -6.63 -45.73
CA ALA A 86 7.68 -5.31 -45.11
C ALA A 86 8.91 -5.23 -44.22
N VAL A 87 9.73 -4.20 -44.41
CA VAL A 87 10.93 -3.96 -43.59
C VAL A 87 10.81 -2.60 -42.89
N GLN A 88 10.78 -2.62 -41.57
CA GLN A 88 10.86 -1.42 -40.75
C GLN A 88 12.31 -1.11 -40.40
N THR A 89 12.74 0.13 -40.57
CA THR A 89 14.09 0.56 -40.18
C THR A 89 14.19 0.96 -38.70
N GLY A 90 13.06 1.25 -38.04
CA GLY A 90 12.96 1.52 -36.60
C GLY A 90 12.67 0.29 -35.74
N ASN A 91 12.47 0.52 -34.44
CA ASN A 91 12.14 -0.53 -33.47
C ASN A 91 10.68 -0.98 -33.62
N SER A 92 10.43 -2.30 -33.55
CA SER A 92 9.07 -2.86 -33.61
C SER A 92 8.12 -2.23 -32.60
N SER A 93 8.64 -1.74 -31.46
CA SER A 93 7.86 -1.06 -30.41
C SER A 93 6.99 0.08 -30.94
N ASN A 94 7.44 0.72 -32.03
CA ASN A 94 6.84 1.93 -32.57
C ASN A 94 5.74 1.66 -33.60
N LEU A 95 5.68 0.44 -34.14
CA LEU A 95 4.69 0.10 -35.16
C LEU A 95 3.29 0.14 -34.55
N PRO A 96 2.35 0.94 -35.07
CA PRO A 96 1.03 1.07 -34.48
C PRO A 96 0.17 -0.17 -34.74
N GLU A 97 -0.82 -0.37 -33.86
CA GLU A 97 -1.66 -1.58 -33.89
C GLU A 97 -2.42 -1.75 -35.20
N TYR A 98 -2.86 -0.65 -35.83
CA TYR A 98 -3.54 -0.71 -37.12
C TYR A 98 -2.63 -1.25 -38.23
N ALA A 99 -1.34 -0.91 -38.20
CA ALA A 99 -0.38 -1.34 -39.21
C ALA A 99 -0.05 -2.82 -39.02
N THR A 100 0.25 -3.24 -37.80
CA THR A 100 0.51 -4.67 -37.49
C THR A 100 -0.68 -5.56 -37.84
N LYS A 101 -1.92 -5.15 -37.52
CA LYS A 101 -3.15 -5.86 -37.92
C LYS A 101 -3.31 -5.92 -39.44
N THR A 102 -3.00 -4.83 -40.14
CA THR A 102 -3.11 -4.80 -41.61
C THR A 102 -2.09 -5.71 -42.28
N LEU A 103 -0.83 -5.66 -41.84
CA LEU A 103 0.23 -6.54 -42.36
C LEU A 103 -0.13 -8.02 -42.15
N ASP A 104 -0.62 -8.38 -40.97
CA ASP A 104 -1.06 -9.74 -40.63
C ASP A 104 -2.23 -10.20 -41.51
N ARG A 105 -3.24 -9.36 -41.67
CA ARG A 105 -4.40 -9.63 -42.55
C ARG A 105 -3.98 -9.87 -44.00
N LEU A 106 -2.97 -9.16 -44.48
CA LEU A 106 -2.43 -9.30 -45.83
C LEU A 106 -1.45 -10.48 -45.97
N GLY A 107 -1.07 -11.15 -44.87
CA GLY A 107 -0.06 -12.21 -44.89
C GLY A 107 1.36 -11.71 -45.19
N VAL A 108 1.64 -10.45 -44.86
CA VAL A 108 2.93 -9.80 -45.15
C VAL A 108 4.00 -10.34 -44.22
N ARG A 109 5.16 -10.69 -44.76
CA ARG A 109 6.35 -11.06 -43.99
C ARG A 109 7.05 -9.82 -43.47
N TYR A 110 6.98 -9.61 -42.16
CA TYR A 110 7.44 -8.40 -41.50
C TYR A 110 8.79 -8.60 -40.78
N PHE A 111 9.72 -7.69 -41.02
CA PHE A 111 11.06 -7.68 -40.44
C PHE A 111 11.45 -6.29 -39.96
N THR A 112 12.40 -6.22 -39.01
CA THR A 112 12.97 -4.94 -38.58
C THR A 112 14.49 -4.90 -38.69
N ALA A 113 15.04 -3.71 -38.94
CA ALA A 113 16.49 -3.51 -38.98
C ALA A 113 17.16 -3.74 -37.60
N PRO A 114 16.59 -3.30 -36.47
CA PRO A 114 17.14 -3.64 -35.15
C PRO A 114 17.19 -5.14 -34.87
N GLU A 115 16.16 -5.89 -35.28
CA GLU A 115 16.17 -7.35 -35.22
C GLU A 115 17.28 -7.94 -36.10
N ALA A 116 17.41 -7.49 -37.35
CA ALA A 116 18.47 -7.94 -38.25
C ALA A 116 19.86 -7.73 -37.62
N SER A 117 20.10 -6.54 -37.07
CA SER A 117 21.34 -6.19 -36.36
C SER A 117 21.59 -7.08 -35.14
N ALA A 118 20.57 -7.30 -34.31
CA ALA A 118 20.65 -8.20 -33.16
C ALA A 118 20.96 -9.66 -33.54
N ASN A 119 20.71 -10.04 -34.80
CA ASN A 119 21.04 -11.35 -35.36
C ASN A 119 22.34 -11.34 -36.19
N GLY A 120 23.16 -10.30 -36.07
CA GLY A 120 24.48 -10.22 -36.71
C GLY A 120 24.48 -9.75 -38.16
N TYR A 121 23.33 -9.31 -38.69
CA TYR A 121 23.28 -8.73 -40.03
C TYR A 121 23.59 -7.23 -40.00
N GLY A 122 24.58 -6.79 -40.78
CA GLY A 122 24.90 -5.36 -40.93
C GLY A 122 23.83 -4.57 -41.69
N ALA A 123 22.98 -5.24 -42.47
CA ALA A 123 21.85 -4.66 -43.19
C ALA A 123 20.81 -5.74 -43.53
N VAL A 124 19.57 -5.31 -43.77
CA VAL A 124 18.58 -6.12 -44.49
C VAL A 124 18.85 -5.98 -45.98
N VAL A 125 19.21 -7.09 -46.64
CA VAL A 125 19.57 -7.15 -48.05
C VAL A 125 18.50 -7.91 -48.80
N ALA A 126 17.89 -7.24 -49.78
CA ALA A 126 16.93 -7.84 -50.71
C ALA A 126 17.60 -8.11 -52.06
N THR A 127 17.69 -9.38 -52.44
CA THR A 127 18.28 -9.83 -53.70
C THR A 127 17.17 -10.08 -54.71
N PHE A 128 17.19 -9.33 -55.82
CA PHE A 128 16.26 -9.49 -56.94
C PHE A 128 16.83 -10.51 -57.92
N ALA A 129 16.40 -11.76 -57.80
CA ALA A 129 16.81 -12.86 -58.66
C ALA A 129 15.73 -13.17 -59.71
N ARG A 130 16.05 -14.06 -60.67
CA ARG A 130 15.08 -14.48 -61.71
C ARG A 130 13.96 -15.37 -61.16
N ASP A 131 14.21 -16.04 -60.04
CA ASP A 131 13.29 -16.94 -59.36
C ASP A 131 12.53 -16.25 -58.21
N GLY A 132 12.78 -14.97 -57.96
CA GLY A 132 12.04 -14.15 -57.00
C GLY A 132 12.91 -13.20 -56.17
N LEU A 133 12.26 -12.60 -55.18
CA LEU A 133 12.90 -11.71 -54.20
C LEU A 133 13.31 -12.50 -52.96
N HIS A 134 14.59 -12.42 -52.60
CA HIS A 134 15.16 -13.12 -51.44
C HIS A 134 15.73 -12.15 -50.43
N LEU A 135 15.37 -12.29 -49.15
CA LEU A 135 15.88 -11.48 -48.06
C LEU A 135 16.89 -12.28 -47.22
N ASN A 136 18.06 -11.69 -46.92
CA ASN A 136 19.07 -12.33 -46.07
C ASN A 136 18.61 -12.62 -44.63
N VAL A 137 17.55 -11.95 -44.17
CA VAL A 137 16.98 -12.13 -42.83
C VAL A 137 15.95 -13.27 -42.74
N MET A 138 15.68 -13.98 -43.85
CA MET A 138 14.80 -15.15 -43.89
C MET A 138 15.48 -16.35 -43.21
N LYS A 139 15.45 -16.39 -41.89
CA LYS A 139 16.07 -17.45 -41.09
C LYS A 139 15.07 -18.53 -40.67
N ASP A 140 15.57 -19.75 -40.52
CA ASP A 140 14.87 -20.87 -39.89
C ASP A 140 14.96 -20.77 -38.35
N ALA A 141 14.44 -19.68 -37.79
CA ALA A 141 14.35 -19.49 -36.35
C ALA A 141 13.26 -18.48 -36.01
N ALA A 142 12.60 -18.71 -34.88
CA ALA A 142 11.63 -17.77 -34.35
C ALA A 142 12.29 -16.45 -33.91
N THR A 143 11.55 -15.36 -34.09
CA THR A 143 11.87 -14.02 -33.61
C THR A 143 10.71 -13.47 -32.80
N TYR A 144 10.98 -12.43 -32.02
CA TYR A 144 10.02 -11.90 -31.06
C TYR A 144 10.02 -10.40 -31.18
N HIS A 145 8.86 -9.83 -31.48
CA HIS A 145 8.68 -8.39 -31.61
C HIS A 145 7.90 -7.88 -30.41
N ALA A 146 8.45 -6.88 -29.74
CA ALA A 146 7.79 -6.18 -28.65
C ALA A 146 7.10 -4.92 -29.20
N PHE A 147 5.90 -4.63 -28.71
CA PHE A 147 5.05 -3.52 -29.16
C PHE A 147 4.66 -2.60 -28.00
N ASN A 148 4.45 -1.31 -28.31
CA ASN A 148 3.90 -0.34 -27.34
C ASN A 148 2.36 -0.40 -27.22
N HIS A 149 1.73 -1.32 -27.93
CA HIS A 149 0.30 -1.60 -27.91
C HIS A 149 0.06 -3.11 -27.67
N ASP A 150 -1.20 -3.51 -27.49
CA ASP A 150 -1.55 -4.92 -27.39
C ASP A 150 -1.63 -5.58 -28.78
N PRO A 151 -1.19 -6.85 -28.93
CA PRO A 151 -0.43 -7.63 -27.94
C PRO A 151 1.01 -7.11 -27.77
N ARG A 152 1.52 -7.12 -26.53
CA ARG A 152 2.85 -6.54 -26.19
C ARG A 152 4.04 -7.31 -26.73
N LEU A 153 3.86 -8.61 -27.00
CA LEU A 153 4.91 -9.49 -27.49
C LEU A 153 4.32 -10.52 -28.45
N VAL A 154 4.89 -10.62 -29.65
CA VAL A 154 4.44 -11.56 -30.68
C VAL A 154 5.63 -12.33 -31.24
N LEU A 155 5.43 -13.63 -31.44
CA LEU A 155 6.36 -14.55 -32.07
C LEU A 155 6.15 -14.54 -33.59
N TYR A 156 7.24 -14.33 -34.31
CA TYR A 156 7.31 -14.44 -35.76
C TYR A 156 8.23 -15.59 -36.17
N TYR A 157 7.93 -16.26 -37.27
CA TYR A 157 8.80 -17.22 -37.94
C TYR A 157 8.84 -16.88 -39.42
N GLN A 158 10.04 -16.60 -39.94
CA GLN A 158 10.23 -16.05 -41.29
C GLN A 158 9.32 -14.84 -41.60
N GLY A 159 9.14 -13.95 -40.61
CA GLY A 159 8.34 -12.73 -40.73
C GLY A 159 6.82 -12.92 -40.67
N LEU A 160 6.31 -14.15 -40.50
CA LEU A 160 4.88 -14.40 -40.27
C LEU A 160 4.62 -14.71 -38.81
N LYS A 161 3.46 -14.29 -38.29
CA LYS A 161 3.03 -14.69 -36.95
C LYS A 161 2.93 -16.21 -36.87
N GLN A 162 3.54 -16.81 -35.86
CA GLN A 162 3.58 -18.25 -35.71
C GLN A 162 3.06 -18.63 -34.32
N ALA A 163 2.05 -19.50 -34.30
CA ALA A 163 1.51 -20.01 -33.04
C ALA A 163 2.55 -20.85 -32.30
N TYR A 164 2.59 -20.68 -30.98
CA TYR A 164 3.43 -21.45 -30.07
C TYR A 164 2.64 -21.83 -28.81
N GLN A 165 3.01 -22.95 -28.21
CA GLN A 165 2.42 -23.46 -26.98
C GLN A 165 3.54 -23.69 -25.96
N GLY A 166 3.49 -22.97 -24.85
CA GLY A 166 4.40 -23.17 -23.73
C GLY A 166 5.10 -21.92 -23.24
N TRP A 167 6.02 -22.15 -22.29
CA TRP A 167 6.87 -21.13 -21.70
C TRP A 167 8.05 -20.78 -22.62
N LYS A 168 8.37 -19.49 -22.73
CA LYS A 168 9.57 -18.99 -23.40
C LYS A 168 10.28 -17.95 -22.53
N LYS A 169 11.59 -18.12 -22.34
CA LYS A 169 12.45 -17.14 -21.66
C LYS A 169 13.02 -16.15 -22.68
N LEU A 170 12.79 -14.86 -22.47
CA LEU A 170 13.22 -13.76 -23.35
C LEU A 170 13.63 -12.57 -22.48
N GLY A 171 14.79 -11.97 -22.74
CA GLY A 171 15.24 -10.77 -22.02
C GLY A 171 15.29 -10.92 -20.49
N GLY A 172 15.51 -12.14 -19.98
CA GLY A 172 15.51 -12.44 -18.54
C GLY A 172 14.15 -12.83 -17.95
N SER A 173 13.05 -12.53 -18.64
CA SER A 173 11.67 -12.81 -18.21
C SER A 173 11.08 -14.04 -18.88
N TRP A 174 10.08 -14.65 -18.25
CA TRP A 174 9.32 -15.76 -18.82
C TRP A 174 7.98 -15.26 -19.39
N TYR A 175 7.59 -15.80 -20.53
CA TYR A 175 6.33 -15.51 -21.21
C TYR A 175 5.62 -16.83 -21.51
N TRP A 176 4.29 -16.81 -21.43
CA TRP A 176 3.46 -17.96 -21.78
C TRP A 176 2.76 -17.71 -23.11
N PHE A 177 2.79 -18.69 -24.00
CA PHE A 177 2.01 -18.70 -25.23
C PHE A 177 0.99 -19.84 -25.17
N ALA A 178 -0.29 -19.52 -25.38
CA ALA A 178 -1.40 -20.46 -25.34
C ALA A 178 -1.90 -20.78 -26.75
N ASN A 179 -1.14 -21.60 -27.47
CA ASN A 179 -1.36 -21.95 -28.88
C ASN A 179 -1.60 -20.71 -29.76
N SER A 180 -0.81 -19.67 -29.51
CA SER A 180 -0.96 -18.34 -30.11
C SER A 180 0.40 -17.76 -30.44
N ALA A 181 0.45 -16.87 -31.42
CA ALA A 181 1.65 -16.10 -31.73
C ALA A 181 1.87 -14.97 -30.70
N ALA A 182 0.80 -14.47 -30.08
CA ALA A 182 0.89 -13.45 -29.04
C ALA A 182 1.10 -14.10 -27.66
N ALA A 183 1.97 -13.50 -26.86
CA ALA A 183 2.13 -13.89 -25.46
C ALA A 183 0.84 -13.57 -24.67
N THR A 184 0.50 -14.43 -23.73
CA THR A 184 -0.60 -14.20 -22.79
C THR A 184 -0.28 -13.02 -21.86
N GLN A 185 -1.26 -12.15 -21.63
CA GLN A 185 -1.15 -10.96 -20.80
C GLN A 185 -2.31 -10.91 -19.79
N ASN A 186 -2.11 -10.24 -18.65
CA ASN A 186 -3.14 -10.03 -17.62
C ASN A 186 -3.95 -11.29 -17.27
N SER A 187 -3.30 -12.44 -17.15
CA SER A 187 -3.98 -13.72 -17.01
C SER A 187 -3.25 -14.68 -16.07
N TRP A 188 -4.06 -15.50 -15.39
CA TRP A 188 -3.58 -16.62 -14.61
C TRP A 188 -3.29 -17.83 -15.50
N ILE A 189 -2.17 -18.49 -15.26
CA ILE A 189 -1.81 -19.75 -15.91
C ILE A 189 -1.55 -20.81 -14.84
N LYS A 190 -2.17 -21.99 -15.02
CA LYS A 190 -1.92 -23.16 -14.17
C LYS A 190 -1.08 -24.18 -14.93
N GLN A 191 0.10 -24.50 -14.43
CA GLN A 191 1.00 -25.50 -15.01
C GLN A 191 1.52 -26.43 -13.93
N GLY A 192 1.38 -27.73 -14.14
CA GLY A 192 1.82 -28.75 -13.18
C GLY A 192 1.24 -28.57 -11.77
N GLY A 193 -0.01 -28.09 -11.66
CA GLY A 193 -0.65 -27.80 -10.37
C GLY A 193 -0.29 -26.43 -9.76
N THR A 194 0.72 -25.75 -10.29
CA THR A 194 1.20 -24.45 -9.79
C THR A 194 0.57 -23.29 -10.57
N TRP A 195 0.25 -22.21 -9.89
CA TRP A 195 -0.30 -20.99 -10.48
C TRP A 195 0.78 -19.94 -10.72
N TYR A 196 0.67 -19.26 -11.85
CA TYR A 196 1.54 -18.18 -12.31
C TYR A 196 0.67 -17.02 -12.81
N TRP A 197 1.16 -15.79 -12.70
CA TRP A 197 0.49 -14.60 -13.23
C TRP A 197 1.32 -13.98 -14.34
N LEU A 198 0.69 -13.68 -15.47
CA LEU A 198 1.30 -12.92 -16.56
C LEU A 198 0.80 -11.48 -16.44
N THR A 199 1.73 -10.55 -16.31
CA THR A 199 1.46 -9.12 -16.17
C THR A 199 0.87 -8.52 -17.45
N ASP A 200 0.60 -7.23 -17.43
CA ASP A 200 0.17 -6.46 -18.61
C ASP A 200 1.20 -6.49 -19.74
N SER A 201 2.49 -6.55 -19.42
CA SER A 201 3.57 -6.74 -20.39
C SER A 201 3.66 -8.16 -20.96
N GLY A 202 2.90 -9.10 -20.39
CA GLY A 202 2.98 -10.54 -20.67
C GLY A 202 4.13 -11.26 -19.95
N ALA A 203 5.00 -10.53 -19.25
CA ALA A 203 6.04 -11.13 -18.44
C ALA A 203 5.41 -11.81 -17.20
N MET A 204 5.93 -12.98 -16.86
CA MET A 204 5.58 -13.72 -15.65
C MET A 204 6.01 -12.95 -14.41
N ALA A 205 5.08 -12.77 -13.48
CA ALA A 205 5.33 -12.09 -12.22
C ALA A 205 6.28 -12.89 -11.33
N THR A 206 7.14 -12.15 -10.64
CA THR A 206 7.92 -12.60 -9.48
C THR A 206 7.79 -11.51 -8.41
N GLY A 207 7.84 -11.88 -7.13
CA GLY A 207 7.55 -10.95 -6.03
C GLY A 207 6.07 -10.55 -5.96
N TRP A 208 5.80 -9.33 -5.50
CA TRP A 208 4.44 -8.80 -5.39
C TRP A 208 3.88 -8.40 -6.76
N ALA A 209 2.67 -8.87 -7.08
CA ALA A 209 1.93 -8.37 -8.23
C ALA A 209 0.44 -8.25 -7.92
N LYS A 210 -0.18 -7.22 -8.49
CA LYS A 210 -1.62 -7.02 -8.45
C LYS A 210 -2.24 -7.68 -9.68
N ALA A 211 -3.15 -8.61 -9.47
CA ALA A 211 -3.83 -9.29 -10.57
C ALA A 211 -5.02 -8.48 -11.09
N ALA A 212 -5.64 -8.95 -12.18
CA ALA A 212 -6.79 -8.27 -12.80
C ALA A 212 -8.03 -8.18 -11.90
N ASP A 213 -8.13 -9.00 -10.85
CA ASP A 213 -9.20 -8.92 -9.84
C ASP A 213 -8.95 -7.82 -8.79
N GLY A 214 -7.86 -7.06 -8.95
CA GLY A 214 -7.48 -5.97 -8.06
C GLY A 214 -6.86 -6.41 -6.74
N LYS A 215 -6.56 -7.69 -6.54
CA LYS A 215 -5.92 -8.20 -5.32
C LYS A 215 -4.42 -8.38 -5.49
N TRP A 216 -3.71 -8.30 -4.37
CA TRP A 216 -2.28 -8.55 -4.32
C TRP A 216 -1.98 -10.03 -4.10
N TYR A 217 -0.95 -10.50 -4.80
CA TYR A 217 -0.43 -11.87 -4.72
C TYR A 217 1.08 -11.80 -4.62
N TYR A 218 1.68 -12.83 -4.02
CA TYR A 218 3.13 -12.97 -3.95
C TYR A 218 3.58 -14.20 -4.72
N PHE A 219 4.58 -14.04 -5.57
CA PHE A 219 5.18 -15.09 -6.39
C PHE A 219 6.65 -15.25 -5.98
N ASP A 220 7.13 -16.48 -5.85
CA ASP A 220 8.55 -16.69 -5.55
C ASP A 220 9.44 -16.42 -6.77
N GLY A 221 10.76 -16.63 -6.64
CA GLY A 221 11.71 -16.41 -7.73
C GLY A 221 11.51 -17.32 -8.95
N SER A 222 10.75 -18.41 -8.82
CA SER A 222 10.34 -19.27 -9.95
C SER A 222 9.03 -18.80 -10.61
N GLY A 223 8.35 -17.82 -10.03
CA GLY A 223 7.03 -17.35 -10.44
C GLY A 223 5.87 -18.15 -9.85
N ALA A 224 6.14 -19.11 -8.96
CA ALA A 224 5.08 -19.88 -8.32
C ALA A 224 4.34 -19.00 -7.30
N MET A 225 3.02 -18.93 -7.44
CA MET A 225 2.14 -18.21 -6.51
C MET A 225 2.22 -18.84 -5.11
N GLN A 226 2.46 -18.02 -4.11
CA GLN A 226 2.54 -18.45 -2.71
C GLN A 226 1.17 -18.42 -2.03
N THR A 227 1.03 -19.26 -1.00
CA THR A 227 -0.13 -19.31 -0.09
C THR A 227 0.34 -19.45 1.35
N GLY A 228 -0.49 -19.11 2.32
CA GLY A 228 -0.15 -19.14 3.74
C GLY A 228 0.72 -17.97 4.17
N TRP A 229 1.49 -18.16 5.26
CA TRP A 229 2.40 -17.14 5.78
C TRP A 229 3.63 -16.99 4.89
N ALA A 230 3.93 -15.75 4.49
CA ALA A 230 5.15 -15.41 3.74
C ALA A 230 5.91 -14.28 4.44
N LYS A 231 7.22 -14.45 4.62
CA LYS A 231 8.10 -13.40 5.14
C LYS A 231 8.79 -12.70 3.97
N VAL A 232 8.46 -11.43 3.75
CA VAL A 232 8.95 -10.63 2.62
C VAL A 232 9.49 -9.31 3.16
N GLY A 233 10.74 -8.98 2.83
CA GLY A 233 11.36 -7.73 3.29
C GLY A 233 11.42 -7.55 4.81
N GLY A 234 11.41 -8.65 5.57
CA GLY A 234 11.42 -8.63 7.04
C GLY A 234 10.03 -8.64 7.71
N ALA A 235 8.97 -8.31 6.98
CA ALA A 235 7.58 -8.35 7.46
C ALA A 235 6.90 -9.68 7.10
N TRP A 236 5.89 -10.07 7.89
CA TRP A 236 5.05 -11.23 7.61
C TRP A 236 3.76 -10.80 6.93
N TYR A 237 3.29 -11.61 5.99
CA TYR A 237 2.04 -11.43 5.26
C TYR A 237 1.30 -12.77 5.23
N TYR A 238 -0.01 -12.74 5.09
CA TYR A 238 -0.80 -13.95 4.91
C TYR A 238 -1.49 -13.96 3.55
N LEU A 239 -1.16 -14.95 2.72
CA LEU A 239 -1.78 -15.21 1.44
C LEU A 239 -2.85 -16.29 1.66
N SER A 240 -4.08 -16.05 1.23
CA SER A 240 -5.17 -17.00 1.41
C SER A 240 -4.93 -18.29 0.63
N GLY A 241 -5.84 -19.27 0.74
CA GLY A 241 -5.80 -20.48 -0.08
C GLY A 241 -5.91 -20.21 -1.59
N SER A 242 -6.46 -19.05 -1.99
CA SER A 242 -6.46 -18.61 -3.38
C SER A 242 -5.20 -17.83 -3.78
N GLY A 243 -4.26 -17.62 -2.84
CA GLY A 243 -3.07 -16.79 -3.00
C GLY A 243 -3.27 -15.30 -2.77
N ALA A 244 -4.50 -14.83 -2.64
CA ALA A 244 -4.79 -13.41 -2.45
C ALA A 244 -4.33 -12.98 -1.05
N MET A 245 -3.54 -11.91 -0.99
CA MET A 245 -3.09 -11.29 0.25
C MET A 245 -4.29 -10.87 1.10
N GLN A 246 -4.28 -11.29 2.37
CA GLN A 246 -5.25 -10.87 3.35
C GLN A 246 -4.80 -9.56 4.02
N THR A 247 -5.79 -8.76 4.41
CA THR A 247 -5.62 -7.57 5.23
C THR A 247 -6.65 -7.59 6.36
N GLY A 248 -6.44 -6.79 7.40
CA GLY A 248 -7.29 -6.75 8.59
C GLY A 248 -7.15 -7.97 9.50
N TRP A 249 -8.23 -8.33 10.17
CA TRP A 249 -8.25 -9.43 11.14
C TRP A 249 -8.12 -10.80 10.48
N LEU A 250 -7.19 -11.61 10.98
CA LEU A 250 -6.99 -13.00 10.59
C LEU A 250 -7.12 -13.91 11.82
N SER A 251 -8.03 -14.88 11.78
CA SER A 251 -8.09 -15.98 12.74
C SER A 251 -7.48 -17.24 12.15
N LYS A 252 -6.42 -17.76 12.76
CA LYS A 252 -5.73 -18.97 12.30
C LYS A 252 -5.46 -19.88 13.49
N GLY A 253 -6.09 -21.06 13.50
CA GLY A 253 -5.95 -22.03 14.59
C GLY A 253 -6.40 -21.51 15.95
N GLY A 254 -7.42 -20.65 15.98
CA GLY A 254 -7.91 -20.00 17.21
C GLY A 254 -7.07 -18.82 17.69
N THR A 255 -5.94 -18.52 17.04
CA THR A 255 -5.12 -17.33 17.31
C THR A 255 -5.50 -16.20 16.36
N TRP A 256 -5.64 -14.99 16.90
CA TRP A 256 -5.91 -13.79 16.12
C TRP A 256 -4.63 -13.03 15.79
N TYR A 257 -4.60 -12.47 14.59
CA TYR A 257 -3.53 -11.64 14.04
C TYR A 257 -4.17 -10.41 13.40
N TRP A 258 -3.42 -9.31 13.35
CA TRP A 258 -3.81 -8.12 12.60
C TRP A 258 -2.83 -7.92 11.45
N LEU A 259 -3.37 -7.84 10.23
CA LEU A 259 -2.65 -7.50 9.03
C LEU A 259 -3.02 -6.06 8.69
N ASP A 260 -2.04 -5.20 8.54
CA ASP A 260 -2.25 -3.78 8.24
C ASP A 260 -3.15 -3.61 6.99
N PRO A 261 -4.23 -2.81 7.06
CA PRO A 261 -5.18 -2.66 5.94
C PRO A 261 -4.56 -2.16 4.64
N ASP A 262 -3.53 -1.31 4.73
CA ASP A 262 -2.94 -0.64 3.57
C ASP A 262 -1.81 -1.47 2.95
N SER A 263 -0.91 -1.99 3.79
CA SER A 263 0.27 -2.73 3.37
C SER A 263 0.12 -4.25 3.40
N GLY A 264 -0.80 -4.78 4.21
CA GLY A 264 -0.94 -6.22 4.50
C GLY A 264 0.08 -6.78 5.48
N ALA A 265 0.99 -5.95 6.00
CA ALA A 265 2.02 -6.40 6.94
C ALA A 265 1.41 -6.79 8.29
N MET A 266 1.80 -7.94 8.82
CA MET A 266 1.37 -8.42 10.12
C MET A 266 1.92 -7.53 11.23
N ALA A 267 1.03 -7.06 12.10
CA ALA A 267 1.39 -6.25 13.25
C ALA A 267 2.12 -7.06 14.34
N THR A 268 3.03 -6.38 15.01
CA THR A 268 3.67 -6.79 16.27
C THR A 268 3.70 -5.59 17.20
N GLY A 269 3.60 -5.81 18.50
CA GLY A 269 3.45 -4.74 19.49
C GLY A 269 2.03 -4.15 19.50
N TRP A 270 1.92 -2.88 19.89
CA TRP A 270 0.65 -2.17 19.89
C TRP A 270 0.23 -1.81 18.47
N ALA A 271 -1.03 -2.11 18.13
CA ALA A 271 -1.65 -1.62 16.92
C ALA A 271 -3.10 -1.23 17.17
N LYS A 272 -3.54 -0.17 16.50
CA LYS A 272 -4.92 0.28 16.50
C LYS A 272 -5.63 -0.37 15.32
N ALA A 273 -6.62 -1.21 15.60
CA ALA A 273 -7.37 -1.87 14.54
C ALA A 273 -8.42 -0.93 13.94
N SER A 274 -9.09 -1.38 12.87
CA SER A 274 -10.11 -0.60 12.15
C SER A 274 -11.34 -0.24 12.99
N ASP A 275 -11.55 -0.91 14.12
CA ASP A 275 -12.61 -0.59 15.09
C ASP A 275 -12.24 0.58 16.02
N GLY A 276 -11.06 1.17 15.84
CA GLY A 276 -10.55 2.27 16.64
C GLY A 276 -10.01 1.85 18.01
N LYS A 277 -9.90 0.56 18.32
CA LYS A 277 -9.39 0.06 19.60
C LYS A 277 -7.94 -0.37 19.47
N TRP A 278 -7.22 -0.28 20.58
CA TRP A 278 -5.84 -0.75 20.69
C TRP A 278 -5.79 -2.23 21.08
N TYR A 279 -4.90 -2.96 20.44
CA TYR A 279 -4.60 -4.36 20.68
C TYR A 279 -3.10 -4.55 20.77
N TYR A 280 -2.68 -5.59 21.48
CA TYR A 280 -1.28 -5.96 21.57
C TYR A 280 -1.02 -7.30 20.90
N PHE A 281 -0.05 -7.32 19.98
CA PHE A 281 0.40 -8.50 19.25
C PHE A 281 1.81 -8.87 19.71
N GLU A 282 2.03 -10.14 20.02
CA GLU A 282 3.36 -10.62 20.41
C GLU A 282 4.34 -10.60 19.21
N GLY A 283 5.62 -10.91 19.45
CA GLY A 283 6.61 -10.97 18.36
C GLY A 283 6.29 -12.00 17.26
N SER A 284 5.43 -12.98 17.57
CA SER A 284 4.87 -13.94 16.60
C SER A 284 3.68 -13.39 15.82
N GLY A 285 3.17 -12.21 16.17
CA GLY A 285 1.92 -11.63 15.68
C GLY A 285 0.67 -12.14 16.39
N ALA A 286 0.79 -13.08 17.34
CA ALA A 286 -0.35 -13.57 18.10
C ALA A 286 -0.93 -12.47 19.00
N MET A 287 -2.23 -12.21 18.91
CA MET A 287 -2.92 -11.24 19.73
C MET A 287 -3.00 -11.71 21.19
N ARG A 288 -2.60 -10.84 22.13
CA ARG A 288 -2.88 -11.02 23.57
C ARG A 288 -4.35 -10.72 23.86
N SER A 289 -4.97 -11.53 24.71
CA SER A 289 -6.31 -11.25 25.23
C SER A 289 -6.49 -11.77 26.65
N GLY A 290 -7.47 -11.20 27.36
CA GLY A 290 -8.00 -11.78 28.58
C GLY A 290 -7.13 -11.64 29.82
N GLY A 291 -6.58 -10.45 30.09
CA GLY A 291 -5.91 -10.22 31.37
C GLY A 291 -4.94 -9.05 31.40
N TRP A 292 -4.20 -8.99 32.51
CA TRP A 292 -3.13 -8.02 32.72
C TRP A 292 -1.91 -8.33 31.86
N MET A 293 -1.33 -7.29 31.28
CA MET A 293 -0.10 -7.34 30.51
C MET A 293 0.83 -6.24 30.98
N LYS A 294 2.07 -6.61 31.30
CA LYS A 294 3.12 -5.65 31.63
C LYS A 294 3.95 -5.34 30.38
N GLN A 295 4.15 -4.06 30.11
CA GLN A 295 5.08 -3.59 29.10
C GLN A 295 5.94 -2.47 29.69
N GLY A 296 7.26 -2.69 29.74
CA GLY A 296 8.16 -1.79 30.45
C GLY A 296 7.80 -1.70 31.94
N SER A 297 7.60 -0.48 32.44
CA SER A 297 7.16 -0.20 33.81
C SER A 297 5.64 -0.22 33.99
N SER A 298 4.86 -0.22 32.92
CA SER A 298 3.41 -0.01 32.96
C SER A 298 2.63 -1.31 32.81
N TRP A 299 1.47 -1.36 33.47
CA TRP A 299 0.49 -2.43 33.32
C TRP A 299 -0.69 -1.96 32.47
N TYR A 300 -1.22 -2.87 31.67
CA TYR A 300 -2.38 -2.67 30.81
C TYR A 300 -3.32 -3.85 30.99
N TYR A 301 -4.62 -3.65 30.76
CA TYR A 301 -5.58 -4.75 30.80
C TYR A 301 -6.21 -4.95 29.43
N LEU A 302 -6.11 -6.16 28.91
CA LEU A 302 -6.71 -6.56 27.63
C LEU A 302 -7.98 -7.36 27.94
N SER A 303 -9.10 -6.94 27.37
CA SER A 303 -10.38 -7.64 27.54
C SER A 303 -10.33 -9.05 26.92
N GLY A 304 -11.39 -9.83 27.12
CA GLY A 304 -11.52 -11.14 26.46
C GLY A 304 -11.47 -11.07 24.92
N SER A 305 -11.84 -9.92 24.33
CA SER A 305 -11.71 -9.69 22.88
C SER A 305 -10.30 -9.25 22.46
N GLY A 306 -9.39 -9.04 23.41
CA GLY A 306 -8.05 -8.47 23.18
C GLY A 306 -7.98 -6.95 23.21
N ALA A 307 -9.12 -6.25 23.21
CA ALA A 307 -9.14 -4.80 23.21
C ALA A 307 -8.60 -4.26 24.55
N MET A 308 -7.66 -3.32 24.47
CA MET A 308 -7.15 -2.57 25.61
C MET A 308 -8.29 -1.85 26.32
N GLN A 309 -8.38 -2.01 27.63
CA GLN A 309 -9.32 -1.27 28.46
C GLN A 309 -8.70 0.07 28.88
N THR A 310 -9.55 1.07 29.03
CA THR A 310 -9.22 2.39 29.58
C THR A 310 -10.31 2.79 30.58
N GLY A 311 -10.02 3.75 31.46
CA GLY A 311 -10.87 4.19 32.56
C GLY A 311 -10.98 3.18 33.70
N TRP A 312 -12.12 3.19 34.39
CA TRP A 312 -12.38 2.33 35.55
C TRP A 312 -12.49 0.85 35.18
N LEU A 313 -11.72 0.01 35.87
CA LEU A 313 -11.76 -1.45 35.76
C LEU A 313 -12.06 -2.07 37.12
N SER A 314 -13.11 -2.90 37.21
CA SER A 314 -13.36 -3.75 38.38
C SER A 314 -12.86 -5.17 38.11
N LYS A 315 -11.92 -5.64 38.92
CA LYS A 315 -11.33 -6.98 38.77
C LYS A 315 -10.95 -7.57 40.12
N GLY A 316 -11.42 -8.79 40.40
CA GLY A 316 -11.05 -9.51 41.63
C GLY A 316 -11.47 -8.79 42.91
N GLY A 317 -12.60 -8.07 42.89
CA GLY A 317 -13.09 -7.30 44.04
C GLY A 317 -12.39 -5.96 44.28
N SER A 318 -11.41 -5.60 43.45
CA SER A 318 -10.72 -4.31 43.51
C SER A 318 -11.06 -3.44 42.30
N TRP A 319 -11.00 -2.13 42.48
CA TRP A 319 -11.08 -1.16 41.39
C TRP A 319 -9.69 -0.69 40.99
N TYR A 320 -9.51 -0.44 39.71
CA TYR A 320 -8.28 0.05 39.09
C TYR A 320 -8.66 1.21 38.17
N TRP A 321 -7.72 2.13 37.98
CA TRP A 321 -7.83 3.17 36.96
C TRP A 321 -6.79 2.94 35.88
N LEU A 322 -7.27 2.86 34.64
CA LEU A 322 -6.45 2.80 33.44
C LEU A 322 -6.55 4.15 32.76
N ASP A 323 -5.40 4.79 32.51
CA ASP A 323 -5.34 6.10 31.89
C ASP A 323 -6.18 6.13 30.57
N PRO A 324 -7.09 7.10 30.38
CA PRO A 324 -7.97 7.16 29.21
C PRO A 324 -7.25 7.20 27.86
N ASP A 325 -6.06 7.80 27.81
CA ASP A 325 -5.33 8.03 26.57
C ASP A 325 -4.34 6.89 26.26
N SER A 326 -3.56 6.49 27.25
CA SER A 326 -2.50 5.48 27.12
C SER A 326 -2.93 4.07 27.51
N GLY A 327 -3.96 3.92 28.34
CA GLY A 327 -4.37 2.65 28.95
C GLY A 327 -3.46 2.15 30.08
N ALA A 328 -2.46 2.93 30.48
CA ALA A 328 -1.55 2.57 31.55
C ALA A 328 -2.29 2.58 32.91
N MET A 329 -2.10 1.53 33.69
CA MET A 329 -2.67 1.41 35.04
C MET A 329 -2.01 2.41 35.99
N ALA A 330 -2.83 3.21 36.67
CA ALA A 330 -2.37 4.16 37.66
C ALA A 330 -1.87 3.48 38.94
N THR A 331 -0.90 4.15 39.56
CA THR A 331 -0.39 3.87 40.90
C THR A 331 -0.13 5.20 41.60
N GLY A 332 -0.39 5.29 42.90
CA GLY A 332 -0.34 6.54 43.65
C GLY A 332 -1.61 7.37 43.48
N TRP A 333 -1.47 8.68 43.67
CA TRP A 333 -2.56 9.65 43.49
C TRP A 333 -2.85 9.89 42.02
N GLU A 334 -4.11 9.77 41.63
CA GLU A 334 -4.57 10.01 40.27
C GLU A 334 -5.93 10.72 40.28
N LYS A 335 -6.12 11.64 39.34
CA LYS A 335 -7.39 12.35 39.18
C LYS A 335 -8.18 11.70 38.06
N ALA A 336 -9.28 11.05 38.41
CA ALA A 336 -10.10 10.36 37.43
C ALA A 336 -10.91 11.35 36.57
N SER A 337 -11.55 10.85 35.52
CA SER A 337 -12.35 11.66 34.58
C SER A 337 -13.56 12.37 35.22
N ASP A 338 -13.98 11.96 36.42
CA ASP A 338 -15.03 12.63 37.19
C ASP A 338 -14.52 13.84 37.99
N GLY A 339 -13.22 14.17 37.86
CA GLY A 339 -12.59 15.30 38.52
C GLY A 339 -12.21 15.05 39.97
N LYS A 340 -12.36 13.83 40.49
CA LYS A 340 -12.00 13.49 41.87
C LYS A 340 -10.66 12.78 41.96
N TRP A 341 -10.00 12.94 43.11
CA TRP A 341 -8.74 12.27 43.42
C TRP A 341 -8.97 10.92 44.05
N TYR A 342 -8.17 9.94 43.64
CA TYR A 342 -8.17 8.57 44.12
C TYR A 342 -6.73 8.14 44.39
N TYR A 343 -6.54 7.20 45.30
CA TYR A 343 -5.24 6.63 45.57
C TYR A 343 -5.21 5.13 45.24
N PHE A 344 -4.27 4.74 44.40
CA PHE A 344 -4.02 3.37 43.98
C PHE A 344 -2.72 2.87 44.61
N GLU A 345 -2.73 1.70 45.24
CA GLU A 345 -1.48 1.15 45.80
C GLU A 345 -0.55 0.63 44.68
N GLY A 346 0.64 0.13 45.02
CA GLY A 346 1.61 -0.35 44.02
C GLY A 346 1.12 -1.52 43.14
N SER A 347 0.08 -2.23 43.58
CA SER A 347 -0.62 -3.26 42.78
C SER A 347 -1.60 -2.68 41.76
N GLY A 348 -1.91 -1.37 41.86
CA GLY A 348 -2.97 -0.68 41.14
C GLY A 348 -4.34 -0.74 41.80
N ALA A 349 -4.49 -1.46 42.92
CA ALA A 349 -5.78 -1.53 43.61
C ALA A 349 -6.11 -0.19 44.30
N MET A 350 -7.30 0.32 44.03
CA MET A 350 -7.83 1.54 44.63
C MET A 350 -8.10 1.34 46.12
N GLN A 351 -7.64 2.28 46.94
CA GLN A 351 -7.98 2.35 48.35
C GLN A 351 -9.34 3.03 48.54
N SER A 352 -10.16 2.53 49.46
CA SER A 352 -11.47 3.12 49.81
C SER A 352 -11.84 2.87 51.27
N SER A 353 -12.82 3.62 51.77
CA SER A 353 -13.37 3.51 53.13
C SER A 353 -12.33 3.58 54.24
N ARG A 354 -11.34 4.47 54.14
CA ARG A 354 -10.22 4.50 55.11
C ARG A 354 -9.50 5.84 55.19
N TRP A 355 -8.86 6.05 56.34
CA TRP A 355 -7.74 6.98 56.47
C TRP A 355 -6.51 6.44 55.72
N LEU A 356 -5.82 7.33 55.01
CA LEU A 356 -4.59 7.09 54.26
C LEU A 356 -3.51 8.05 54.74
N LYS A 357 -2.36 7.52 55.16
CA LYS A 357 -1.18 8.31 55.48
C LYS A 357 -0.22 8.30 54.30
N GLN A 358 0.26 9.47 53.88
CA GLN A 358 1.32 9.64 52.89
C GLN A 358 2.34 10.64 53.43
N GLY A 359 3.55 10.15 53.77
CA GLY A 359 4.52 10.95 54.50
C GLY A 359 3.97 11.41 55.86
N THR A 360 3.96 12.72 56.09
CA THR A 360 3.40 13.35 57.31
C THR A 360 1.91 13.68 57.19
N ALA A 361 1.35 13.63 55.99
CA ALA A 361 -0.03 14.03 55.72
C ALA A 361 -1.01 12.87 55.87
N TRP A 362 -2.22 13.20 56.34
CA TRP A 362 -3.36 12.29 56.41
C TRP A 362 -4.43 12.72 55.42
N TYR A 363 -5.05 11.73 54.80
CA TYR A 363 -6.15 11.88 53.84
C TYR A 363 -7.25 10.90 54.24
N HIS A 364 -8.48 11.16 53.80
CA HIS A 364 -9.57 10.22 53.98
C HIS A 364 -10.21 9.88 52.63
N LEU A 365 -10.36 8.60 52.35
CA LEU A 365 -10.98 8.08 51.13
C LEU A 365 -12.38 7.56 51.46
N SER A 366 -13.38 8.02 50.73
CA SER A 366 -14.78 7.61 50.90
C SER A 366 -15.02 6.14 50.51
N GLY A 367 -16.25 5.67 50.67
CA GLY A 367 -16.64 4.34 50.21
C GLY A 367 -16.50 4.13 48.70
N SER A 368 -16.58 5.20 47.90
CA SER A 368 -16.30 5.15 46.47
C SER A 368 -14.82 5.27 46.14
N GLY A 369 -13.95 5.46 47.14
CA GLY A 369 -12.51 5.72 47.00
C GLY A 369 -12.14 7.18 46.76
N ALA A 370 -13.12 8.07 46.57
CA ALA A 370 -12.84 9.47 46.31
C ALA A 370 -12.27 10.15 47.57
N MET A 371 -11.18 10.90 47.39
CA MET A 371 -10.60 11.76 48.42
C MET A 371 -11.64 12.75 48.94
N GLN A 372 -11.79 12.81 50.25
CA GLN A 372 -12.69 13.75 50.91
C GLN A 372 -11.98 15.10 51.12
N THR A 373 -12.74 16.17 50.93
CA THR A 373 -12.32 17.56 51.17
C THR A 373 -13.40 18.27 51.99
N GLY A 374 -13.04 19.34 52.69
CA GLY A 374 -13.89 20.06 53.63
C GLY A 374 -14.13 19.32 54.94
N TRP A 375 -15.23 19.66 55.63
CA TRP A 375 -15.64 19.02 56.87
C TRP A 375 -16.00 17.55 56.67
N LEU A 376 -15.36 16.68 57.46
CA LEU A 376 -15.53 15.23 57.45
C LEU A 376 -15.95 14.74 58.84
N LEU A 377 -17.10 14.10 58.95
CA LEU A 377 -17.52 13.39 60.16
C LEU A 377 -17.19 11.90 60.02
N THR A 378 -16.31 11.39 60.87
CA THR A 378 -15.98 9.95 60.90
C THR A 378 -15.54 9.53 62.30
N GLY A 379 -15.86 8.30 62.71
CA GLY A 379 -15.51 7.81 64.05
C GLY A 379 -16.08 8.64 65.21
N GLY A 380 -17.14 9.41 64.99
CA GLY A 380 -17.77 10.27 66.00
C GLY A 380 -17.12 11.64 66.20
N ALA A 381 -16.10 12.01 65.41
CA ALA A 381 -15.46 13.32 65.46
C ALA A 381 -15.45 14.00 64.09
N TRP A 382 -15.43 15.33 64.10
CA TRP A 382 -15.26 16.15 62.91
C TRP A 382 -13.79 16.42 62.63
N TYR A 383 -13.43 16.44 61.35
CA TYR A 383 -12.09 16.75 60.86
C TYR A 383 -12.23 17.74 59.71
N TRP A 384 -11.21 18.58 59.51
CA TRP A 384 -11.13 19.41 58.32
C TRP A 384 -10.11 18.82 57.34
N MET A 385 -10.58 18.48 56.15
CA MET A 385 -9.75 18.08 55.04
C MET A 385 -9.56 19.30 54.13
N ASP A 386 -8.33 19.73 53.92
CA ASP A 386 -8.03 20.92 53.13
C ASP A 386 -8.69 20.85 51.73
N PRO A 387 -9.46 21.86 51.29
CA PRO A 387 -10.20 21.79 50.04
C PRO A 387 -9.35 21.63 48.76
N GLU A 388 -8.09 22.06 48.79
CA GLU A 388 -7.21 22.03 47.61
C GLU A 388 -6.37 20.75 47.59
N SER A 389 -5.70 20.45 48.70
CA SER A 389 -4.76 19.34 48.82
C SER A 389 -5.40 18.06 49.34
N GLY A 390 -6.53 18.14 50.04
CA GLY A 390 -7.15 17.01 50.75
C GLY A 390 -6.42 16.59 52.02
N MET A 391 -5.39 17.34 52.45
CA MET A 391 -4.64 17.05 53.67
C MET A 391 -5.48 17.39 54.90
N MET A 392 -5.52 16.49 55.88
CA MET A 392 -6.15 16.74 57.17
C MET A 392 -5.41 17.88 57.89
N ALA A 393 -6.13 18.95 58.23
CA ALA A 393 -5.58 20.06 58.98
C ALA A 393 -5.46 19.75 60.47
N THR A 394 -4.57 20.48 61.13
CA THR A 394 -4.36 20.47 62.58
C THR A 394 -4.12 21.91 63.05
N GLY A 395 -4.36 22.19 64.32
CA GLY A 395 -4.29 23.52 64.90
C GLY A 395 -5.51 24.39 64.60
N TRP A 396 -5.32 25.70 64.64
CA TRP A 396 -6.37 26.69 64.38
C TRP A 396 -6.79 26.72 62.92
N LEU A 397 -8.10 26.74 62.67
CA LEU A 397 -8.72 26.84 61.37
C LEU A 397 -9.76 27.97 61.37
N GLU A 398 -9.66 28.89 60.41
CA GLU A 398 -10.74 29.84 60.12
C GLU A 398 -11.58 29.31 58.95
N ASN A 399 -12.88 29.13 59.17
CA ASN A 399 -13.82 28.72 58.12
C ASN A 399 -15.15 29.46 58.27
N GLY A 400 -15.58 30.16 57.22
CA GLY A 400 -16.87 30.86 57.22
C GLY A 400 -16.99 32.01 58.25
N GLY A 401 -15.87 32.60 58.67
CA GLY A 401 -15.83 33.68 59.68
C GLY A 401 -15.82 33.20 61.13
N SER A 402 -15.79 31.88 61.35
CA SER A 402 -15.64 31.26 62.67
C SER A 402 -14.29 30.58 62.81
N TRP A 403 -13.76 30.57 64.03
CA TRP A 403 -12.53 29.85 64.38
C TRP A 403 -12.85 28.49 64.99
N TYR A 404 -12.12 27.48 64.54
CA TYR A 404 -12.18 26.10 65.01
C TYR A 404 -10.78 25.67 65.45
N TYR A 405 -10.70 24.70 66.37
CA TYR A 405 -9.42 24.09 66.74
C TYR A 405 -9.43 22.59 66.47
N LEU A 406 -8.47 22.13 65.68
CA LEU A 406 -8.27 20.73 65.31
C LEU A 406 -7.08 20.19 66.11
N ASP A 407 -7.30 19.18 66.92
CA ASP A 407 -6.27 18.65 67.82
C ASP A 407 -4.97 18.28 67.07
N PRO A 408 -3.79 18.78 67.46
CA PRO A 408 -2.54 18.53 66.73
C PRO A 408 -2.11 17.06 66.66
N SER A 409 -2.59 16.21 67.57
CA SER A 409 -2.21 14.80 67.62
C SER A 409 -3.12 13.90 66.77
N SER A 410 -4.41 14.24 66.69
CA SER A 410 -5.45 13.40 66.11
C SER A 410 -6.18 14.05 64.93
N GLY A 411 -6.17 15.38 64.83
CA GLY A 411 -6.94 16.17 63.87
C GLY A 411 -8.41 16.35 64.22
N ALA A 412 -8.87 15.80 65.35
CA ALA A 412 -10.26 15.91 65.76
C ALA A 412 -10.59 17.34 66.19
N MET A 413 -11.73 17.85 65.70
CA MET A 413 -12.25 19.17 66.06
C MET A 413 -12.68 19.19 67.54
N ALA A 414 -12.22 20.20 68.28
CA ALA A 414 -12.62 20.43 69.65
C ALA A 414 -14.09 20.90 69.72
N THR A 415 -14.81 20.42 70.74
CA THR A 415 -16.12 20.92 71.18
C THR A 415 -16.08 21.10 72.70
N GLY A 416 -16.94 21.96 73.24
CA GLY A 416 -16.94 22.28 74.66
C GLY A 416 -15.69 23.06 75.08
N THR A 417 -15.14 22.77 76.26
CA THR A 417 -13.99 23.52 76.81
C THR A 417 -12.67 22.82 76.49
N ALA A 418 -11.71 23.54 75.91
CA ALA A 418 -10.35 23.06 75.65
C ALA A 418 -9.28 24.09 76.06
N VAL A 419 -8.10 23.62 76.48
CA VAL A 419 -6.95 24.48 76.81
C VAL A 419 -5.93 24.39 75.67
N ILE A 420 -5.62 25.52 75.06
CA ILE A 420 -4.75 25.64 73.88
C ILE A 420 -3.68 26.67 74.21
N ASP A 421 -2.41 26.25 74.20
CA ASP A 421 -1.26 27.09 74.55
C ASP A 421 -1.39 27.85 75.89
N GLY A 422 -2.12 27.27 76.85
CA GLY A 422 -2.34 27.85 78.18
C GLY A 422 -3.62 28.67 78.34
N THR A 423 -4.33 28.98 77.25
CA THR A 423 -5.60 29.73 77.28
C THR A 423 -6.80 28.77 77.21
N ARG A 424 -7.84 29.02 78.01
CA ARG A 424 -9.08 28.24 77.99
C ARG A 424 -10.04 28.81 76.96
N TYR A 425 -10.38 28.01 75.95
CA TYR A 425 -11.34 28.33 74.90
C TYR A 425 -12.64 27.53 75.09
N ILE A 426 -13.76 28.15 74.74
CA ILE A 426 -15.09 27.53 74.75
C ILE A 426 -15.60 27.43 73.31
N PHE A 427 -15.82 26.21 72.86
CA PHE A 427 -16.36 25.86 71.54
C PHE A 427 -17.81 25.37 71.71
N ASP A 428 -18.70 25.80 70.82
CA ASP A 428 -20.08 25.31 70.79
C ASP A 428 -20.19 23.87 70.21
N ASP A 429 -21.41 23.35 70.12
CA ASP A 429 -21.68 22.00 69.57
C ASP A 429 -21.31 21.86 68.08
N SER A 430 -21.20 22.98 67.36
CA SER A 430 -20.71 23.02 65.99
C SER A 430 -19.18 23.08 65.89
N GLY A 431 -18.50 23.29 67.03
CA GLY A 431 -17.06 23.47 67.15
C GLY A 431 -16.58 24.90 66.92
N ALA A 432 -17.47 25.88 66.76
CA ALA A 432 -17.10 27.27 66.59
C ALA A 432 -16.67 27.87 67.94
N CYS A 433 -15.53 28.56 67.95
CA CYS A 433 -15.02 29.26 69.13
C CYS A 433 -15.98 30.40 69.52
N ALA A 434 -16.66 30.25 70.65
CA ALA A 434 -17.67 31.18 71.13
C ALA A 434 -17.07 32.23 72.08
N ASP A 435 -16.07 31.84 72.89
CA ASP A 435 -15.45 32.71 73.88
C ASP A 435 -14.07 32.18 74.31
N PHE A 436 -13.26 33.02 74.95
CA PHE A 436 -12.01 32.62 75.59
C PHE A 436 -11.83 33.33 76.94
N VAL A 437 -11.23 32.63 77.90
CA VAL A 437 -10.91 33.18 79.21
C VAL A 437 -9.39 33.18 79.36
N ASP A 438 -8.79 34.36 79.39
CA ASP A 438 -7.42 34.54 79.85
C ASP A 438 -7.39 34.27 81.36
N GLU A 439 -6.62 33.26 81.79
CA GLU A 439 -6.34 33.01 83.21
C GLU A 439 -5.20 33.89 83.73
#